data_AF-A0A3D1BR11-F1
#
_entry.id   AF-A0A3D1BR11-F1
#
_cell.length_a   1.000
_cell.length_b   1.000
_cell.length_c   1.000
_cell.angle_alpha   90.00
_cell.angle_beta   90.00
_cell.angle_gamma   90.00
#
_symmetry.space_group_name_H-M   'P 1'
#
loop_
_entity.id
_entity.type
_entity.pdbx_description
1 polymer ?
#
loop_
_entity_poly.entity_id
_entity_poly.type
_entity_poly.pdbx_seq_one_letter_code
_entity_poly.pdbx_strand_id
1 'polypeptide(L)'
;MKKLLFIIIISLFSFTFFAQDTIFVTGAERLKEWKKHHEMTEKSLFRNLPWIQVGPFMNSGRISSIVGIPGNPSIIYAGTPVGGVWKTENAGSTWFPVFDDQPTQMIGDIEVFPDDPDLVWVGTGSSNLSGSAFPGLGVFKSVDGGKTWEHKGLEEGQNIMRIAISPDNPDIVFVATMGNKYYPEEKTIGLYRTKDGGETWEKVLCDDRYTGCADVVFNPENTDILYATIWNRKETIGHVCKSVDGGSSWIKLTEGLPDGKNIGRIGVDVSSTNPDVVYVYMNNHNRFGAGESDSGVKAEKKQQGLSLNKVRRMNSKRFLETDSVKIETFLRDYGILRSFSLNDIRNFIKSGEHTPETLCDCIEKYWIETDKNRDTGPKVGGEVYRTDNGGETWYKTHTDRLYLLSSFGWSFCDIKISPVDENDIYILGVTLQHSNDGGKTFEHIEGNLVHIQPNISKYLHLDQH
;
A
#
# COMPACT_ATOMS: atom_id res chain seq x y z
N MET A 1 42.05 -57.13 -1.59
CA MET A 1 41.91 -55.66 -1.42
C MET A 1 41.27 -54.94 -2.62
N LYS A 2 41.55 -55.31 -3.89
CA LYS A 2 40.97 -54.62 -5.06
C LYS A 2 39.45 -54.79 -5.29
N LYS A 3 38.83 -55.89 -4.82
CA LYS A 3 37.36 -56.08 -4.91
C LYS A 3 36.56 -55.34 -3.82
N LEU A 4 37.18 -55.02 -2.69
CA LEU A 4 36.52 -54.29 -1.60
C LEU A 4 36.47 -52.78 -1.88
N LEU A 5 37.49 -52.25 -2.57
CA LEU A 5 37.52 -50.84 -2.98
C LEU A 5 36.47 -50.49 -4.04
N PHE A 6 36.13 -51.42 -4.93
CA PHE A 6 35.16 -51.20 -6.00
C PHE A 6 33.70 -51.14 -5.48
N ILE A 7 33.39 -51.88 -4.41
CA ILE A 7 32.06 -51.86 -3.78
C ILE A 7 31.86 -50.59 -2.95
N ILE A 8 32.93 -50.06 -2.34
CA ILE A 8 32.86 -48.81 -1.57
C ILE A 8 32.65 -47.59 -2.49
N ILE A 9 33.23 -47.60 -3.70
CA ILE A 9 33.07 -46.49 -4.67
C ILE A 9 31.64 -46.44 -5.26
N ILE A 10 30.94 -47.58 -5.39
CA ILE A 10 29.54 -47.59 -5.85
C ILE A 10 28.56 -47.20 -4.74
N SER A 11 28.90 -47.42 -3.45
CA SER A 11 28.05 -46.97 -2.32
C SER A 11 28.14 -45.46 -2.04
N LEU A 12 29.12 -44.77 -2.61
CA LEU A 12 29.33 -43.32 -2.42
C LEU A 12 28.63 -42.44 -3.48
N PHE A 13 27.91 -43.03 -4.44
CA PHE A 13 27.23 -42.31 -5.53
C PHE A 13 25.70 -42.47 -5.54
N SER A 14 25.09 -42.66 -4.37
CA SER A 14 23.63 -42.65 -4.22
C SER A 14 23.20 -41.72 -3.09
N PHE A 15 23.80 -40.53 -3.03
CA PHE A 15 23.05 -39.38 -2.52
C PHE A 15 22.16 -38.90 -3.66
N THR A 16 21.00 -39.51 -3.82
CA THR A 16 19.88 -38.79 -4.40
C THR A 16 19.67 -37.59 -3.48
N PHE A 17 20.10 -36.42 -3.94
CA PHE A 17 19.53 -35.17 -3.48
C PHE A 17 18.03 -35.29 -3.70
N PHE A 18 17.30 -35.79 -2.70
CA PHE A 18 15.93 -35.35 -2.52
C PHE A 18 16.08 -33.87 -2.17
N ALA A 19 16.13 -33.03 -3.20
CA ALA A 19 15.68 -31.67 -3.03
C ALA A 19 14.33 -31.82 -2.33
N GLN A 20 14.20 -31.22 -1.15
CA GLN A 20 12.94 -31.21 -0.45
C GLN A 20 11.97 -30.55 -1.42
N ASP A 21 11.06 -31.34 -2.02
CA ASP A 21 10.02 -30.77 -2.87
C ASP A 21 9.36 -29.69 -2.04
N THR A 22 9.45 -28.45 -2.50
CA THR A 22 8.78 -27.35 -1.83
C THR A 22 7.30 -27.62 -2.06
N ILE A 23 6.64 -28.17 -1.05
CA ILE A 23 5.21 -28.47 -1.11
C ILE A 23 4.50 -27.12 -1.13
N PHE A 24 4.19 -26.65 -2.34
CA PHE A 24 3.25 -25.56 -2.52
C PHE A 24 1.86 -26.09 -2.24
N VAL A 25 1.24 -25.60 -1.15
CA VAL A 25 -0.14 -25.94 -0.81
C VAL A 25 -1.05 -24.89 -1.44
N THR A 26 -1.95 -25.34 -2.30
CA THR A 26 -2.91 -24.50 -3.01
C THR A 26 -3.90 -23.83 -2.04
N GLY A 27 -4.55 -22.75 -2.49
CA GLY A 27 -5.68 -22.15 -1.77
C GLY A 27 -6.81 -23.15 -1.53
N ALA A 28 -7.17 -23.93 -2.55
CA ALA A 28 -8.22 -24.95 -2.47
C ALA A 28 -7.90 -26.05 -1.43
N GLU A 29 -6.67 -26.52 -1.36
CA GLU A 29 -6.24 -27.49 -0.33
C GLU A 29 -6.28 -26.90 1.08
N ARG A 30 -5.83 -25.65 1.25
CA ARG A 30 -5.92 -24.95 2.56
C ARG A 30 -7.38 -24.76 2.99
N LEU A 31 -8.27 -24.40 2.07
CA LEU A 31 -9.70 -24.26 2.35
C LEU A 31 -10.35 -25.61 2.71
N LYS A 32 -9.93 -26.69 2.04
CA LYS A 32 -10.37 -28.06 2.37
C LYS A 32 -9.92 -28.49 3.77
N GLU A 33 -8.66 -28.27 4.12
CA GLU A 33 -8.18 -28.58 5.47
C GLU A 33 -8.82 -27.69 6.54
N TRP A 34 -9.17 -26.45 6.22
CA TRP A 34 -9.97 -25.61 7.11
C TRP A 34 -11.36 -26.19 7.40
N LYS A 35 -12.09 -26.64 6.36
CA LYS A 35 -13.40 -27.29 6.55
C LYS A 35 -13.30 -28.49 7.48
N LYS A 36 -12.25 -29.30 7.32
CA LYS A 36 -11.94 -30.43 8.19
C LYS A 36 -11.60 -29.99 9.63
N HIS A 37 -10.82 -28.92 9.79
CA HIS A 37 -10.53 -28.34 11.11
C HIS A 37 -11.81 -27.87 11.82
N HIS A 38 -12.73 -27.23 11.09
CA HIS A 38 -14.02 -26.81 11.62
C HIS A 38 -14.86 -28.02 12.06
N GLU A 39 -14.96 -29.08 11.25
CA GLU A 39 -15.62 -30.32 11.66
C GLU A 39 -15.00 -30.97 12.91
N MET A 40 -13.68 -30.92 13.03
CA MET A 40 -12.97 -31.43 14.21
C MET A 40 -13.28 -30.59 15.45
N THR A 41 -13.40 -29.27 15.28
CA THR A 41 -13.78 -28.34 16.35
C THR A 41 -15.19 -28.64 16.85
N GLU A 42 -16.16 -28.80 15.93
CA GLU A 42 -17.54 -29.17 16.26
C GLU A 42 -17.67 -30.54 16.94
N LYS A 43 -16.80 -31.50 16.59
CA LYS A 43 -16.76 -32.84 17.21
C LYS A 43 -15.96 -32.87 18.51
N SER A 44 -15.24 -31.79 18.85
CA SER A 44 -14.38 -31.74 20.03
C SER A 44 -15.19 -31.86 21.33
N LEU A 45 -14.64 -32.61 22.29
CA LEU A 45 -15.14 -32.64 23.67
C LEU A 45 -15.00 -31.28 24.36
N PHE A 46 -14.15 -30.40 23.82
CA PHE A 46 -13.83 -29.08 24.38
C PHE A 46 -14.50 -27.91 23.65
N ARG A 47 -15.39 -28.16 22.68
CA ARG A 47 -16.02 -27.10 21.85
C ARG A 47 -16.75 -26.02 22.65
N ASN A 48 -17.24 -26.35 23.85
CA ASN A 48 -17.96 -25.43 24.73
C ASN A 48 -17.05 -24.75 25.76
N LEU A 49 -15.73 -24.98 25.73
CA LEU A 49 -14.80 -24.26 26.58
C LEU A 49 -14.51 -22.89 25.96
N PRO A 50 -14.82 -21.78 26.65
CA PRO A 50 -14.51 -20.46 26.11
C PRO A 50 -13.00 -20.23 26.11
N TRP A 51 -12.48 -19.74 24.99
CA TRP A 51 -11.13 -19.19 24.94
C TRP A 51 -11.09 -17.88 25.71
N ILE A 52 -10.08 -17.73 26.58
CA ILE A 52 -9.84 -16.48 27.30
C ILE A 52 -8.55 -15.85 26.79
N GLN A 53 -8.61 -14.57 26.43
CA GLN A 53 -7.42 -13.80 26.12
C GLN A 53 -6.62 -13.57 27.41
N VAL A 54 -5.43 -14.14 27.49
CA VAL A 54 -4.52 -13.97 28.64
C VAL A 54 -3.59 -12.75 28.46
N GLY A 55 -3.58 -12.17 27.26
CA GLY A 55 -2.81 -10.99 26.90
C GLY A 55 -1.83 -11.23 25.74
N PRO A 56 -1.08 -10.20 25.32
CA PRO A 56 -1.08 -8.85 25.90
C PRO A 56 -2.41 -8.12 25.65
N PHE A 57 -2.82 -7.30 26.63
CA PHE A 57 -4.00 -6.43 26.51
C PHE A 57 -3.68 -5.16 25.69
N MET A 58 -2.41 -4.97 25.33
CA MET A 58 -1.91 -3.87 24.52
C MET A 58 -1.35 -4.44 23.22
N ASN A 59 -2.10 -4.26 22.14
CA ASN A 59 -1.69 -4.67 20.81
C ASN A 59 -1.50 -3.41 19.94
N SER A 60 -0.33 -3.27 19.33
CA SER A 60 -0.08 -2.31 18.26
C SER A 60 0.10 -3.12 16.98
N GLY A 61 -0.46 -2.65 15.89
CA GLY A 61 -0.40 -3.35 14.62
C GLY A 61 -0.66 -2.42 13.46
N ARG A 62 -0.32 -2.91 12.28
CA ARG A 62 -0.57 -2.21 11.02
C ARG A 62 -2.02 -2.41 10.62
N ILE A 63 -2.60 -1.43 9.96
CA ILE A 63 -3.92 -1.49 9.34
C ILE A 63 -3.70 -1.62 7.83
N SER A 64 -4.32 -2.61 7.20
CA SER A 64 -4.27 -2.78 5.75
C SER A 64 -5.45 -2.15 5.05
N SER A 65 -6.56 -1.96 5.74
CA SER A 65 -7.75 -1.32 5.19
C SER A 65 -8.58 -0.73 6.33
N ILE A 66 -9.18 0.42 6.09
CA ILE A 66 -10.11 1.07 7.01
C ILE A 66 -11.27 1.62 6.20
N VAL A 67 -12.49 1.31 6.64
CA VAL A 67 -13.71 1.76 5.96
C VAL A 67 -14.65 2.35 6.99
N GLY A 68 -15.03 3.61 6.80
CA GLY A 68 -16.11 4.27 7.53
C GLY A 68 -17.35 4.38 6.66
N ILE A 69 -18.52 4.54 7.29
CA ILE A 69 -19.79 4.65 6.57
C ILE A 69 -20.14 6.14 6.37
N PRO A 70 -20.31 6.63 5.13
CA PRO A 70 -20.80 7.98 4.89
C PRO A 70 -22.11 8.25 5.66
N GLY A 71 -22.15 9.36 6.38
CA GLY A 71 -23.32 9.74 7.20
C GLY A 71 -23.48 8.98 8.53
N ASN A 72 -22.71 7.90 8.78
CA ASN A 72 -22.71 7.18 10.05
C ASN A 72 -21.28 6.96 10.58
N PRO A 73 -20.69 7.96 11.27
CA PRO A 73 -19.33 7.88 11.79
C PRO A 73 -19.17 6.88 12.96
N SER A 74 -20.26 6.27 13.42
CA SER A 74 -20.21 5.31 14.53
C SER A 74 -19.69 3.94 14.08
N ILE A 75 -19.91 3.59 12.82
CA ILE A 75 -19.53 2.28 12.26
C ILE A 75 -18.22 2.42 11.49
N ILE A 76 -17.22 1.65 11.91
CA ILE A 76 -15.93 1.57 11.22
C ILE A 76 -15.49 0.11 11.19
N TYR A 77 -15.02 -0.34 10.04
CA TYR A 77 -14.34 -1.62 9.87
C TYR A 77 -12.85 -1.37 9.66
N ALA A 78 -12.01 -2.17 10.30
CA ALA A 78 -10.56 -2.11 10.16
C ALA A 78 -9.99 -3.51 9.92
N GLY A 79 -9.25 -3.65 8.82
CA GLY A 79 -8.53 -4.86 8.45
C GLY A 79 -7.07 -4.73 8.84
N THR A 80 -6.48 -5.84 9.28
CA THR A 80 -5.06 -5.86 9.64
C THR A 80 -4.31 -6.93 8.83
N PRO A 81 -3.03 -6.72 8.50
CA PRO A 81 -2.28 -7.69 7.70
C PRO A 81 -2.12 -9.07 8.35
N VAL A 82 -2.32 -9.23 9.67
CA VAL A 82 -2.07 -10.47 10.44
C VAL A 82 -2.99 -10.67 11.67
N GLY A 83 -4.09 -9.92 11.80
CA GLY A 83 -4.92 -9.90 13.01
C GLY A 83 -6.43 -9.74 12.75
N GLY A 84 -6.89 -10.11 11.55
CA GLY A 84 -8.31 -10.19 11.23
C GLY A 84 -8.98 -8.85 10.96
N VAL A 85 -10.31 -8.88 10.99
CA VAL A 85 -11.21 -7.73 10.82
C VAL A 85 -11.78 -7.33 12.16
N TRP A 86 -11.77 -6.03 12.43
CA TRP A 86 -12.30 -5.41 13.63
C TRP A 86 -13.43 -4.46 13.25
N LYS A 87 -14.50 -4.45 14.05
CA LYS A 87 -15.64 -3.54 13.89
C LYS A 87 -15.82 -2.71 15.14
N THR A 88 -16.13 -1.43 14.98
CA THR A 88 -16.68 -0.57 16.02
C THR A 88 -18.07 -0.09 15.59
N GLU A 89 -18.94 0.14 16.57
CA GLU A 89 -20.29 0.72 16.37
C GLU A 89 -20.48 1.96 17.25
N ASN A 90 -19.39 2.49 17.82
CA ASN A 90 -19.39 3.66 18.70
C ASN A 90 -18.17 4.56 18.45
N ALA A 91 -17.89 4.81 17.17
CA ALA A 91 -16.88 5.75 16.68
C ALA A 91 -15.46 5.46 17.24
N GLY A 92 -15.12 4.17 17.32
CA GLY A 92 -13.79 3.72 17.73
C GLY A 92 -13.58 3.64 19.24
N SER A 93 -14.61 3.89 20.06
CA SER A 93 -14.50 3.78 21.52
C SER A 93 -14.26 2.33 21.97
N THR A 94 -14.92 1.37 21.33
CA THR A 94 -14.71 -0.07 21.52
C THR A 94 -14.68 -0.80 20.19
N TRP A 95 -13.86 -1.84 20.09
CA TRP A 95 -13.68 -2.65 18.89
C TRP A 95 -13.91 -4.13 19.18
N PHE A 96 -14.53 -4.84 18.25
CA PHE A 96 -14.84 -6.26 18.33
C PHE A 96 -14.22 -6.99 17.13
N PRO A 97 -13.54 -8.13 17.33
CA PRO A 97 -13.13 -8.97 16.22
C PRO A 97 -14.36 -9.60 15.58
N VAL A 98 -14.43 -9.58 14.26
CA VAL A 98 -15.57 -10.12 13.48
C VAL A 98 -15.12 -11.16 12.46
N PHE A 99 -13.85 -11.59 12.47
CA PHE A 99 -13.29 -12.53 11.48
C PHE A 99 -12.44 -13.66 12.10
N ASP A 100 -12.49 -13.84 13.42
CA ASP A 100 -11.62 -14.80 14.15
C ASP A 100 -11.90 -16.25 13.76
N ASP A 101 -13.15 -16.57 13.39
CA ASP A 101 -13.60 -17.92 13.02
C ASP A 101 -13.42 -18.21 11.52
N GLN A 102 -12.51 -17.51 10.84
CA GLN A 102 -12.22 -17.67 9.42
C GLN A 102 -10.83 -18.29 9.21
N PRO A 103 -10.57 -18.93 8.04
CA PRO A 103 -9.36 -19.74 7.84
C PRO A 103 -8.05 -18.95 7.81
N THR A 104 -8.10 -17.63 7.81
CA THR A 104 -6.93 -16.76 7.79
C THR A 104 -7.24 -15.44 8.46
N GLN A 105 -6.24 -14.89 9.15
CA GLN A 105 -6.30 -13.58 9.80
C GLN A 105 -5.57 -12.49 8.97
N MET A 106 -5.14 -12.84 7.75
CA MET A 106 -4.44 -11.95 6.85
C MET A 106 -5.46 -11.16 6.04
N ILE A 107 -5.61 -9.86 6.30
CA ILE A 107 -6.54 -9.00 5.56
C ILE A 107 -5.77 -8.12 4.58
N GLY A 108 -6.18 -8.16 3.32
CA GLY A 108 -5.64 -7.35 2.23
C GLY A 108 -6.46 -6.10 2.00
N ASP A 109 -7.78 -6.26 1.98
CA ASP A 109 -8.72 -5.15 1.82
C ASP A 109 -10.10 -5.47 2.42
N ILE A 110 -10.86 -4.42 2.72
CA ILE A 110 -12.25 -4.48 3.17
C ILE A 110 -13.01 -3.46 2.33
N GLU A 111 -14.18 -3.84 1.83
CA GLU A 111 -15.11 -2.91 1.18
C GLU A 111 -16.51 -3.09 1.75
N VAL A 112 -17.19 -1.99 2.03
CA VAL A 112 -18.54 -1.99 2.62
C VAL A 112 -19.47 -1.27 1.68
N PHE A 113 -20.65 -1.85 1.41
CA PHE A 113 -21.62 -1.18 0.57
C PHE A 113 -22.23 0.02 1.31
N PRO A 114 -22.13 1.26 0.78
CA PRO A 114 -22.52 2.46 1.54
C PRO A 114 -23.99 2.48 1.98
N ASP A 115 -24.90 1.96 1.15
CA ASP A 115 -26.34 1.96 1.41
C ASP A 115 -26.80 0.78 2.31
N ASP A 116 -25.94 -0.23 2.48
CA ASP A 116 -26.17 -1.37 3.40
C ASP A 116 -24.87 -1.72 4.13
N PRO A 117 -24.59 -1.08 5.29
CA PRO A 117 -23.36 -1.32 6.06
C PRO A 117 -23.19 -2.73 6.65
N ASP A 118 -24.21 -3.59 6.54
CA ASP A 118 -24.11 -5.00 6.91
C ASP A 118 -23.58 -5.86 5.76
N LEU A 119 -23.63 -5.35 4.51
CA LEU A 119 -23.01 -5.96 3.34
C LEU A 119 -21.53 -5.60 3.28
N VAL A 120 -20.69 -6.55 3.64
CA VAL A 120 -19.23 -6.38 3.75
C VAL A 120 -18.50 -7.43 2.93
N TRP A 121 -17.51 -7.00 2.16
CA TRP A 121 -16.56 -7.86 1.48
C TRP A 121 -15.19 -7.75 2.12
N VAL A 122 -14.52 -8.88 2.27
CA VAL A 122 -13.16 -8.98 2.84
C VAL A 122 -12.27 -9.74 1.88
N GLY A 123 -11.21 -9.07 1.44
CA GLY A 123 -10.13 -9.66 0.67
C GLY A 123 -9.03 -10.12 1.60
N THR A 124 -8.60 -11.36 1.46
CA THR A 124 -7.58 -11.94 2.35
C THR A 124 -6.18 -11.98 1.72
N GLY A 125 -5.15 -12.03 2.57
CA GLY A 125 -3.74 -11.99 2.20
C GLY A 125 -3.14 -10.59 2.22
N SER A 126 -1.85 -10.48 2.54
CA SER A 126 -1.23 -9.18 2.80
C SER A 126 -0.94 -8.39 1.51
N SER A 127 -1.71 -7.32 1.27
CA SER A 127 -1.62 -6.43 0.10
C SER A 127 -0.26 -5.74 -0.07
N ASN A 128 0.52 -5.55 1.00
CA ASN A 128 1.86 -4.95 0.90
C ASN A 128 2.92 -5.87 0.26
N LEU A 129 2.69 -7.19 0.10
CA LEU A 129 3.67 -8.12 -0.48
C LEU A 129 5.10 -8.03 0.11
N SER A 130 5.23 -7.59 1.35
CA SER A 130 6.50 -7.48 2.09
C SER A 130 7.15 -8.86 2.32
N GLY A 131 8.37 -8.90 2.85
CA GLY A 131 9.02 -10.17 3.22
C GLY A 131 8.24 -10.99 4.26
N SER A 132 7.33 -10.35 4.99
CA SER A 132 6.42 -10.93 5.97
C SER A 132 4.95 -10.97 5.48
N ALA A 133 4.71 -10.84 4.17
CA ALA A 133 3.38 -11.02 3.59
C ALA A 133 3.05 -12.51 3.45
N PHE A 134 1.88 -12.90 3.96
CA PHE A 134 1.38 -14.27 3.89
C PHE A 134 0.15 -14.36 2.98
N PRO A 135 -0.03 -15.51 2.29
CA PRO A 135 -1.16 -15.72 1.41
C PRO A 135 -2.46 -15.94 2.20
N GLY A 136 -3.52 -15.24 1.80
CA GLY A 136 -4.90 -15.49 2.17
C GLY A 136 -5.55 -16.59 1.34
N LEU A 137 -6.87 -16.60 1.37
CA LEU A 137 -7.79 -17.56 0.78
C LEU A 137 -8.95 -16.85 0.08
N GLY A 138 -8.62 -15.91 -0.81
CA GLY A 138 -9.61 -15.24 -1.66
C GLY A 138 -10.47 -14.24 -0.90
N VAL A 139 -11.75 -14.20 -1.26
CA VAL A 139 -12.71 -13.21 -0.77
C VAL A 139 -13.84 -13.84 0.04
N PHE A 140 -14.28 -13.10 1.06
CA PHE A 140 -15.39 -13.46 1.93
C PHE A 140 -16.44 -12.36 1.92
N LYS A 141 -17.71 -12.73 1.99
CA LYS A 141 -18.87 -11.83 2.02
C LYS A 141 -19.65 -12.04 3.31
N SER A 142 -20.05 -10.95 3.95
CA SER A 142 -21.02 -10.93 5.04
C SER A 142 -22.22 -10.09 4.61
N VAL A 143 -23.40 -10.45 5.10
CA VAL A 143 -24.67 -9.72 4.91
C VAL A 143 -25.33 -9.38 6.25
N ASP A 144 -24.58 -9.50 7.34
CA ASP A 144 -25.06 -9.28 8.72
C ASP A 144 -24.05 -8.50 9.57
N GLY A 145 -23.19 -7.71 8.90
CA GLY A 145 -22.23 -6.82 9.54
C GLY A 145 -21.06 -7.54 10.19
N GLY A 146 -20.68 -8.69 9.64
CA GLY A 146 -19.53 -9.50 10.06
C GLY A 146 -19.84 -10.58 11.09
N LYS A 147 -21.11 -10.89 11.39
CA LYS A 147 -21.45 -11.99 12.31
C LYS A 147 -21.25 -13.35 11.66
N THR A 148 -21.56 -13.44 10.37
CA THR A 148 -21.30 -14.62 9.54
C THR A 148 -20.62 -14.25 8.23
N TRP A 149 -19.84 -15.18 7.70
CA TRP A 149 -19.06 -15.00 6.47
C TRP A 149 -19.22 -16.21 5.55
N GLU A 150 -19.38 -15.92 4.26
CA GLU A 150 -19.37 -16.91 3.18
C GLU A 150 -18.13 -16.70 2.32
N HIS A 151 -17.39 -17.77 2.01
CA HIS A 151 -16.30 -17.72 1.04
C HIS A 151 -16.86 -17.61 -0.39
N LYS A 152 -16.48 -16.56 -1.12
CA LYS A 152 -16.95 -16.27 -2.48
C LYS A 152 -15.88 -16.47 -3.56
N GLY A 153 -14.90 -17.35 -3.34
CA GLY A 153 -13.94 -17.76 -4.36
C GLY A 153 -12.63 -16.94 -4.38
N LEU A 154 -11.88 -17.09 -5.47
CA LEU A 154 -10.54 -16.49 -5.68
C LEU A 154 -9.49 -16.95 -4.66
N GLU A 155 -9.63 -18.16 -4.09
CA GLU A 155 -8.71 -18.72 -3.10
C GLU A 155 -7.26 -18.82 -3.59
N GLU A 156 -7.06 -18.99 -4.89
CA GLU A 156 -5.74 -18.99 -5.53
C GLU A 156 -5.21 -17.58 -5.80
N GLY A 157 -6.06 -16.55 -5.76
CA GLY A 157 -5.67 -15.14 -5.84
C GLY A 157 -4.74 -14.73 -4.71
N GLN A 158 -4.85 -15.40 -3.55
CA GLN A 158 -3.99 -15.38 -2.36
C GLN A 158 -3.65 -14.01 -1.73
N ASN A 159 -3.20 -13.01 -2.47
CA ASN A 159 -3.03 -11.65 -1.97
C ASN A 159 -4.03 -10.75 -2.71
N ILE A 160 -5.15 -10.47 -2.05
CA ILE A 160 -6.13 -9.50 -2.53
C ILE A 160 -5.60 -8.09 -2.25
N MET A 161 -5.54 -7.28 -3.30
CA MET A 161 -4.99 -5.93 -3.27
C MET A 161 -6.06 -4.88 -3.04
N ARG A 162 -7.24 -5.08 -3.65
CA ARG A 162 -8.37 -4.16 -3.59
C ARG A 162 -9.69 -4.86 -3.93
N ILE A 163 -10.78 -4.40 -3.33
CA ILE A 163 -12.16 -4.75 -3.68
C ILE A 163 -12.91 -3.46 -4.01
N ALA A 164 -13.72 -3.47 -5.07
CA ALA A 164 -14.62 -2.38 -5.40
C ALA A 164 -16.02 -2.94 -5.67
N ILE A 165 -17.03 -2.42 -4.96
CA ILE A 165 -18.44 -2.77 -5.14
C ILE A 165 -19.07 -1.70 -6.02
N SER A 166 -19.88 -2.09 -7.02
CA SER A 166 -20.59 -1.13 -7.86
C SER A 166 -21.60 -0.34 -7.01
N PRO A 167 -21.62 1.00 -7.07
CA PRO A 167 -22.51 1.82 -6.25
C PRO A 167 -24.00 1.63 -6.57
N ASP A 168 -24.34 1.18 -7.79
CA ASP A 168 -25.72 0.96 -8.24
C ASP A 168 -26.19 -0.51 -8.15
N ASN A 169 -25.26 -1.46 -7.95
CA ASN A 169 -25.56 -2.88 -7.94
C ASN A 169 -24.53 -3.68 -7.11
N PRO A 170 -24.87 -4.09 -5.87
CA PRO A 170 -23.94 -4.79 -4.99
C PRO A 170 -23.54 -6.21 -5.45
N ASP A 171 -24.17 -6.76 -6.50
CA ASP A 171 -23.78 -8.04 -7.09
C ASP A 171 -22.65 -7.90 -8.13
N ILE A 172 -22.34 -6.67 -8.57
CA ILE A 172 -21.21 -6.36 -9.43
C ILE A 172 -20.04 -5.94 -8.55
N VAL A 173 -19.00 -6.78 -8.51
CA VAL A 173 -17.81 -6.55 -7.67
C VAL A 173 -16.55 -6.82 -8.49
N PHE A 174 -15.55 -5.96 -8.31
CA PHE A 174 -14.21 -6.12 -8.85
C PHE A 174 -13.22 -6.45 -7.74
N VAL A 175 -12.31 -7.38 -8.01
CA VAL A 175 -11.28 -7.83 -7.07
C VAL A 175 -9.93 -7.84 -7.76
N ALA A 176 -9.02 -7.01 -7.26
CA ALA A 176 -7.64 -6.95 -7.70
C ALA A 176 -6.78 -7.97 -6.95
N THR A 177 -6.04 -8.81 -7.66
CA THR A 177 -5.22 -9.89 -7.08
C THR A 177 -3.77 -9.79 -7.54
N MET A 178 -2.86 -10.21 -6.65
CA MET A 178 -1.42 -10.30 -6.95
C MET A 178 -0.83 -11.71 -6.76
N GLY A 179 -1.70 -12.72 -6.61
CA GLY A 179 -1.32 -14.13 -6.57
C GLY A 179 -0.37 -14.45 -5.43
N ASN A 180 0.20 -15.66 -5.45
CA ASN A 180 1.29 -15.98 -4.54
C ASN A 180 2.54 -15.15 -4.91
N LYS A 181 3.24 -14.65 -3.89
CA LYS A 181 4.49 -13.89 -4.06
C LYS A 181 5.65 -14.75 -4.56
N TYR A 182 5.77 -15.97 -4.04
CA TYR A 182 6.89 -16.88 -4.29
C TYR A 182 6.60 -17.83 -5.46
N TYR A 183 5.33 -18.18 -5.67
CA TYR A 183 4.86 -19.10 -6.71
C TYR A 183 3.79 -18.46 -7.60
N PRO A 184 4.13 -17.39 -8.34
CA PRO A 184 3.15 -16.67 -9.13
C PRO A 184 2.65 -17.48 -10.33
N GLU A 185 1.32 -17.46 -10.52
CA GLU A 185 0.64 -18.07 -11.65
C GLU A 185 -0.18 -17.03 -12.39
N GLU A 186 -0.22 -17.12 -13.72
CA GLU A 186 -0.93 -16.16 -14.56
C GLU A 186 -2.43 -16.11 -14.24
N LYS A 187 -3.03 -17.26 -13.95
CA LYS A 187 -4.46 -17.39 -13.64
C LYS A 187 -4.87 -16.90 -12.26
N THR A 188 -3.92 -16.45 -11.44
CA THR A 188 -4.17 -16.02 -10.06
C THR A 188 -3.89 -14.54 -9.83
N ILE A 189 -3.42 -13.84 -10.86
CA ILE A 189 -2.97 -12.45 -10.83
C ILE A 189 -3.77 -11.67 -11.87
N GLY A 190 -4.34 -10.54 -11.46
CA GLY A 190 -5.06 -9.64 -12.37
C GLY A 190 -6.25 -8.96 -11.70
N LEU A 191 -7.20 -8.53 -12.52
CA LEU A 191 -8.47 -7.98 -12.06
C LEU A 191 -9.59 -8.96 -12.43
N TYR A 192 -10.40 -9.33 -11.44
CA TYR A 192 -11.54 -10.23 -11.61
C TYR A 192 -12.83 -9.47 -11.36
N ARG A 193 -13.86 -9.81 -12.13
CA ARG A 193 -15.20 -9.25 -12.03
C ARG A 193 -16.20 -10.38 -11.76
N THR A 194 -17.13 -10.16 -10.84
CA THR A 194 -18.37 -10.92 -10.72
C THR A 194 -19.55 -10.03 -11.09
N LYS A 195 -20.65 -10.65 -11.55
CA LYS A 195 -21.94 -10.00 -11.82
C LYS A 195 -23.10 -10.71 -11.11
N ASP A 196 -22.79 -11.66 -10.25
CA ASP A 196 -23.74 -12.54 -9.55
C ASP A 196 -23.41 -12.63 -8.05
N GLY A 197 -22.76 -11.59 -7.50
CA GLY A 197 -22.46 -11.51 -6.08
C GLY A 197 -21.39 -12.50 -5.62
N GLY A 198 -20.53 -12.97 -6.53
CA GLY A 198 -19.39 -13.84 -6.27
C GLY A 198 -19.63 -15.32 -6.46
N GLU A 199 -20.69 -15.72 -7.17
CA GLU A 199 -20.88 -17.13 -7.57
C GLU A 199 -19.93 -17.50 -8.71
N THR A 200 -19.72 -16.58 -9.65
CA THR A 200 -18.78 -16.74 -10.77
C THR A 200 -17.86 -15.53 -10.92
N TRP A 201 -16.65 -15.78 -11.42
CA TRP A 201 -15.61 -14.78 -11.62
C TRP A 201 -15.04 -14.84 -13.04
N GLU A 202 -14.92 -13.68 -13.66
CA GLU A 202 -14.29 -13.47 -14.96
C GLU A 202 -13.03 -12.63 -14.76
N LYS A 203 -11.91 -13.06 -15.35
CA LYS A 203 -10.70 -12.24 -15.40
C LYS A 203 -10.83 -11.23 -16.52
N VAL A 204 -10.71 -9.93 -16.20
CA VAL A 204 -10.98 -8.83 -17.14
C VAL A 204 -9.77 -7.94 -17.44
N LEU A 205 -8.68 -8.08 -16.68
CA LEU A 205 -7.44 -7.33 -16.91
C LEU A 205 -6.20 -8.10 -16.43
N CYS A 206 -5.09 -7.84 -17.12
CA CYS A 206 -3.73 -8.37 -16.91
C CYS A 206 -3.52 -9.86 -17.23
N ASP A 207 -2.82 -10.19 -18.32
CA ASP A 207 -2.55 -11.59 -18.72
C ASP A 207 -1.09 -12.04 -18.49
N ASP A 208 -0.37 -11.40 -17.56
CA ASP A 208 1.01 -11.77 -17.22
C ASP A 208 1.15 -12.14 -15.73
N ARG A 209 1.89 -13.22 -15.46
CA ARG A 209 2.11 -13.75 -14.10
C ARG A 209 2.93 -12.85 -13.16
N TYR A 210 3.44 -11.71 -13.60
CA TYR A 210 4.12 -10.74 -12.73
C TYR A 210 3.42 -9.39 -12.69
N THR A 211 2.41 -9.19 -13.53
CA THR A 211 1.69 -7.94 -13.73
C THR A 211 0.26 -8.14 -13.26
N GLY A 212 -0.09 -7.56 -12.13
CA GLY A 212 -1.45 -7.61 -11.60
C GLY A 212 -2.07 -6.24 -11.45
N CYS A 213 -3.30 -6.23 -10.94
CA CYS A 213 -3.98 -5.01 -10.57
C CYS A 213 -3.66 -4.66 -9.12
N ALA A 214 -3.36 -3.39 -8.84
CA ALA A 214 -3.00 -2.92 -7.50
C ALA A 214 -4.09 -2.08 -6.83
N ASP A 215 -4.98 -1.50 -7.61
CA ASP A 215 -6.11 -0.67 -7.16
C ASP A 215 -7.18 -0.63 -8.26
N VAL A 216 -8.44 -0.47 -7.89
CA VAL A 216 -9.59 -0.33 -8.79
C VAL A 216 -10.67 0.51 -8.09
N VAL A 217 -11.29 1.43 -8.83
CA VAL A 217 -12.34 2.32 -8.31
C VAL A 217 -13.38 2.61 -9.40
N PHE A 218 -14.64 2.69 -9.00
CA PHE A 218 -15.73 3.11 -9.87
C PHE A 218 -15.82 4.62 -9.96
N ASN A 219 -16.26 5.12 -11.11
CA ASN A 219 -16.90 6.43 -11.14
C ASN A 219 -18.25 6.32 -10.38
N PRO A 220 -18.49 7.16 -9.37
CA PRO A 220 -19.65 7.02 -8.50
C PRO A 220 -20.99 7.35 -9.17
N GLU A 221 -20.99 8.08 -10.29
CA GLU A 221 -22.20 8.44 -11.04
C GLU A 221 -22.45 7.54 -12.26
N ASN A 222 -21.41 6.90 -12.80
CA ASN A 222 -21.51 6.04 -13.97
C ASN A 222 -20.63 4.79 -13.84
N THR A 223 -21.24 3.66 -13.53
CA THR A 223 -20.57 2.39 -13.22
C THR A 223 -19.99 1.69 -14.44
N ASP A 224 -20.26 2.17 -15.65
CA ASP A 224 -19.52 1.76 -16.85
C ASP A 224 -18.09 2.31 -16.84
N ILE A 225 -17.85 3.40 -16.11
CA ILE A 225 -16.53 4.03 -16.01
C ILE A 225 -15.80 3.53 -14.76
N LEU A 226 -14.63 2.94 -14.98
CA LEU A 226 -13.73 2.50 -13.90
C LEU A 226 -12.30 2.95 -14.17
N TYR A 227 -11.55 3.13 -13.10
CA TYR A 227 -10.10 3.30 -13.15
C TYR A 227 -9.44 2.13 -12.43
N ALA A 228 -8.39 1.57 -13.03
CA ALA A 228 -7.60 0.50 -12.43
C ALA A 228 -6.11 0.83 -12.56
N THR A 229 -5.32 0.45 -11.56
CA THR A 229 -3.87 0.60 -11.62
C THR A 229 -3.21 -0.76 -11.79
N ILE A 230 -2.21 -0.79 -12.65
CA ILE A 230 -1.44 -1.99 -12.97
C ILE A 230 -0.08 -1.88 -12.33
N TRP A 231 0.42 -3.00 -11.80
CA TRP A 231 1.75 -3.06 -11.20
C TRP A 231 2.46 -4.38 -11.54
N ASN A 232 3.66 -4.26 -12.12
CA ASN A 232 4.57 -5.38 -12.34
C ASN A 232 5.59 -5.50 -11.20
N ARG A 233 5.61 -6.66 -10.54
CA ARG A 233 6.45 -6.92 -9.36
C ARG A 233 7.93 -7.16 -9.67
N LYS A 234 8.27 -7.50 -10.92
CA LYS A 234 9.65 -7.75 -11.35
C LYS A 234 10.31 -6.50 -11.93
N GLU A 235 9.58 -5.72 -12.71
CA GLU A 235 10.19 -4.71 -13.57
C GLU A 235 9.95 -3.26 -13.13
N THR A 236 9.32 -3.02 -11.97
CA THR A 236 8.95 -1.65 -11.51
C THR A 236 8.27 -0.88 -12.66
N ILE A 237 7.20 -1.46 -13.17
CA ILE A 237 6.37 -0.89 -14.23
C ILE A 237 4.97 -0.76 -13.64
N GLY A 238 4.42 0.45 -13.66
CA GLY A 238 3.08 0.75 -13.21
C GLY A 238 2.41 1.76 -14.14
N HIS A 239 1.10 1.66 -14.29
CA HIS A 239 0.31 2.58 -15.11
C HIS A 239 -1.16 2.56 -14.70
N VAL A 240 -1.90 3.55 -15.16
CA VAL A 240 -3.33 3.72 -14.93
C VAL A 240 -4.09 3.30 -16.19
N CYS A 241 -5.18 2.58 -16.03
CA CYS A 241 -6.11 2.19 -17.08
C CYS A 241 -7.49 2.75 -16.78
N LYS A 242 -8.26 3.04 -17.83
CA LYS A 242 -9.67 3.42 -17.77
C LYS A 242 -10.51 2.42 -18.56
N SER A 243 -11.67 2.06 -18.01
CA SER A 243 -12.76 1.42 -18.74
C SER A 243 -13.92 2.39 -18.90
N VAL A 244 -14.71 2.23 -19.96
CA VAL A 244 -15.96 2.97 -20.25
C VAL A 244 -17.10 2.02 -20.63
N ASP A 245 -16.95 0.73 -20.36
CA ASP A 245 -17.88 -0.35 -20.72
C ASP A 245 -18.02 -1.40 -19.59
N GLY A 246 -17.93 -0.93 -18.34
CA GLY A 246 -18.11 -1.74 -17.13
C GLY A 246 -16.99 -2.76 -16.94
N GLY A 247 -15.76 -2.41 -17.36
CA GLY A 247 -14.57 -3.24 -17.22
C GLY A 247 -14.42 -4.32 -18.28
N SER A 248 -15.16 -4.25 -19.39
CA SER A 248 -15.09 -5.23 -20.48
C SER A 248 -13.90 -4.97 -21.41
N SER A 249 -13.47 -3.72 -21.52
CA SER A 249 -12.24 -3.29 -22.16
C SER A 249 -11.56 -2.16 -21.39
N TRP A 250 -10.25 -2.02 -21.60
CA TRP A 250 -9.40 -1.10 -20.83
C TRP A 250 -8.42 -0.37 -21.75
N ILE A 251 -8.25 0.93 -21.51
CA ILE A 251 -7.32 1.80 -22.23
C ILE A 251 -6.29 2.34 -21.23
N LYS A 252 -4.99 2.18 -21.56
CA LYS A 252 -3.91 2.77 -20.77
C LYS A 252 -3.93 4.30 -20.92
N LEU A 253 -3.88 5.02 -19.80
CA LEU A 253 -3.78 6.48 -19.77
C LEU A 253 -2.32 6.90 -19.74
N THR A 254 -1.93 7.84 -20.61
CA THR A 254 -0.53 8.28 -20.77
C THR A 254 -0.34 9.79 -20.73
N GLU A 255 -1.33 10.58 -21.17
CA GLU A 255 -1.16 12.01 -21.37
C GLU A 255 -0.98 12.76 -20.05
N GLY A 256 0.24 13.25 -19.82
CA GLY A 256 0.62 13.98 -18.61
C GLY A 256 1.01 13.11 -17.40
N LEU A 257 0.94 11.79 -17.54
CA LEU A 257 1.50 10.84 -16.58
C LEU A 257 2.92 10.43 -17.00
N PRO A 258 3.82 10.14 -16.05
CA PRO A 258 5.13 9.60 -16.39
C PRO A 258 4.96 8.18 -16.94
N ASP A 259 5.41 7.96 -18.17
CA ASP A 259 5.46 6.63 -18.77
C ASP A 259 6.83 6.00 -18.56
N GLY A 260 6.82 4.69 -18.32
CA GLY A 260 8.00 3.86 -18.48
C GLY A 260 8.45 3.07 -17.26
N LYS A 261 9.69 2.59 -17.39
CA LYS A 261 10.39 1.81 -16.37
C LYS A 261 10.64 2.72 -15.17
N ASN A 262 10.57 2.16 -13.97
CA ASN A 262 10.71 2.85 -12.67
C ASN A 262 9.44 3.54 -12.15
N ILE A 263 8.25 3.15 -12.62
CA ILE A 263 7.00 3.51 -11.94
C ILE A 263 6.54 2.30 -11.12
N GLY A 264 6.43 2.49 -9.81
CA GLY A 264 6.03 1.46 -8.86
C GLY A 264 4.51 1.30 -8.76
N ARG A 265 4.03 0.91 -7.58
CA ARG A 265 2.60 0.85 -7.26
C ARG A 265 1.98 2.26 -7.36
N ILE A 266 0.72 2.30 -7.76
CA ILE A 266 -0.10 3.51 -7.90
C ILE A 266 -1.43 3.21 -7.21
N GLY A 267 -1.92 4.14 -6.38
CA GLY A 267 -3.32 4.14 -5.96
C GLY A 267 -4.11 5.20 -6.70
N VAL A 268 -5.42 5.02 -6.75
CA VAL A 268 -6.34 5.87 -7.50
C VAL A 268 -7.61 6.10 -6.70
N ASP A 269 -8.17 7.31 -6.79
CA ASP A 269 -9.49 7.61 -6.26
C ASP A 269 -10.23 8.64 -7.13
N VAL A 270 -11.56 8.56 -7.12
CA VAL A 270 -12.46 9.40 -7.94
C VAL A 270 -13.31 10.27 -7.03
N SER A 271 -13.42 11.55 -7.34
CA SER A 271 -14.24 12.45 -6.53
C SER A 271 -15.73 12.09 -6.62
N SER A 272 -16.40 12.09 -5.46
CA SER A 272 -17.85 11.95 -5.35
C SER A 272 -18.62 13.23 -5.67
N THR A 273 -17.97 14.41 -5.57
CA THR A 273 -18.60 15.71 -5.88
C THR A 273 -18.47 16.09 -7.35
N ASN A 274 -17.42 15.59 -8.02
CA ASN A 274 -17.17 15.82 -9.44
C ASN A 274 -16.39 14.63 -10.03
N PRO A 275 -17.06 13.63 -10.63
CA PRO A 275 -16.40 12.42 -11.10
C PRO A 275 -15.40 12.59 -12.26
N ASP A 276 -15.33 13.77 -12.88
CA ASP A 276 -14.24 14.10 -13.82
C ASP A 276 -12.91 14.38 -13.11
N VAL A 277 -12.96 14.64 -11.79
CA VAL A 277 -11.77 14.82 -10.95
C VAL A 277 -11.32 13.47 -10.39
N VAL A 278 -10.13 13.04 -10.84
CA VAL A 278 -9.50 11.79 -10.40
C VAL A 278 -8.09 12.09 -9.93
N TYR A 279 -7.70 11.47 -8.84
CA TYR A 279 -6.35 11.57 -8.28
C TYR A 279 -5.63 10.24 -8.38
N VAL A 280 -4.33 10.30 -8.63
CA VAL A 280 -3.44 9.14 -8.50
C VAL A 280 -2.22 9.49 -7.67
N TYR A 281 -1.86 8.58 -6.77
CA TYR A 281 -0.64 8.66 -5.98
C TYR A 281 0.33 7.56 -6.40
N MET A 282 1.49 7.96 -6.92
CA MET A 282 2.44 7.06 -7.54
C MET A 282 3.77 7.00 -6.82
N ASN A 283 4.33 5.79 -6.78
CA ASN A 283 5.70 5.57 -6.36
C ASN A 283 6.68 5.72 -7.54
N ASN A 284 7.32 6.88 -7.66
CA ASN A 284 8.26 7.15 -8.75
C ASN A 284 9.71 6.79 -8.35
N HIS A 285 10.23 5.72 -8.96
CA HIS A 285 11.61 5.24 -8.77
C HIS A 285 12.63 5.90 -9.70
N ASN A 286 12.22 6.84 -10.57
CA ASN A 286 13.17 7.60 -11.37
C ASN A 286 14.14 8.38 -10.48
N ARG A 287 15.32 8.70 -11.03
CA ARG A 287 16.36 9.40 -10.29
C ARG A 287 16.09 10.89 -10.27
N PHE A 288 16.15 11.46 -9.08
CA PHE A 288 16.05 12.89 -8.89
C PHE A 288 17.23 13.57 -9.58
N GLY A 289 16.94 14.45 -10.54
CA GLY A 289 17.94 15.18 -11.33
C GLY A 289 18.53 14.44 -12.54
N ALA A 290 18.13 13.18 -12.81
CA ALA A 290 18.62 12.45 -14.00
C ALA A 290 17.85 12.76 -15.30
N GLY A 291 17.12 13.87 -15.34
CA GLY A 291 16.16 14.22 -16.40
C GLY A 291 16.40 15.56 -17.09
N GLU A 292 17.63 16.07 -17.13
CA GLU A 292 18.00 17.22 -18.00
C GLU A 292 18.79 16.80 -19.26
N SER A 293 18.62 15.56 -19.71
CA SER A 293 19.14 15.13 -21.02
C SER A 293 18.25 14.06 -21.66
N ASP A 294 17.09 14.45 -22.21
CA ASP A 294 16.69 14.02 -23.59
C ASP A 294 15.32 14.52 -24.06
N SER A 295 14.50 15.20 -23.26
CA SER A 295 13.34 15.93 -23.80
C SER A 295 13.80 17.35 -24.17
N GLY A 296 13.93 17.62 -25.48
CA GLY A 296 14.40 18.88 -26.08
C GLY A 296 13.53 20.12 -25.81
N VAL A 297 13.31 20.46 -24.55
CA VAL A 297 12.79 21.75 -24.10
C VAL A 297 13.83 22.34 -23.15
N LYS A 298 14.63 23.28 -23.66
CA LYS A 298 15.43 24.18 -22.82
C LYS A 298 14.48 25.05 -22.01
N ALA A 299 14.00 24.54 -20.88
CA ALA A 299 13.41 25.36 -19.85
C ALA A 299 14.56 25.91 -19.01
N GLU A 300 14.92 27.18 -19.20
CA GLU A 300 15.70 27.92 -18.21
C GLU A 300 14.91 27.99 -16.90
N LYS A 301 15.03 26.98 -16.02
CA LYS A 301 14.50 27.05 -14.66
C LYS A 301 15.60 27.52 -13.72
N LYS A 302 15.47 28.78 -13.27
CA LYS A 302 16.17 29.33 -12.10
C LYS A 302 15.99 28.39 -10.91
N GLN A 303 17.04 27.67 -10.54
CA GLN A 303 17.12 26.87 -9.32
C GLN A 303 17.10 27.81 -8.10
N GLN A 304 15.91 28.10 -7.57
CA GLN A 304 15.73 29.07 -6.47
C GLN A 304 16.09 28.51 -5.07
N GLY A 305 16.36 27.20 -4.95
CA GLY A 305 16.66 26.51 -3.70
C GLY A 305 18.15 26.44 -3.29
N LEU A 306 18.40 25.82 -2.13
CA LEU A 306 19.73 25.45 -1.67
C LEU A 306 20.04 24.01 -2.07
N SER A 307 21.15 23.78 -2.78
CA SER A 307 21.66 22.43 -3.07
C SER A 307 22.68 22.00 -2.03
N LEU A 308 22.93 20.68 -1.91
CA LEU A 308 23.96 20.12 -1.03
C LEU A 308 25.32 20.80 -1.22
N ASN A 309 25.77 20.95 -2.48
CA ASN A 309 27.02 21.63 -2.81
C ASN A 309 27.03 23.11 -2.42
N LYS A 310 25.88 23.78 -2.48
CA LYS A 310 25.74 25.20 -2.12
C LYS A 310 25.81 25.37 -0.60
N VAL A 311 25.17 24.47 0.16
CA VAL A 311 25.20 24.45 1.63
C VAL A 311 26.59 24.05 2.14
N ARG A 312 27.20 23.01 1.54
CA ARG A 312 28.56 22.54 1.84
C ARG A 312 29.61 23.66 1.77
N ARG A 313 29.45 24.57 0.80
CA ARG A 313 30.36 25.73 0.63
C ARG A 313 30.03 26.93 1.51
N MET A 314 28.98 26.87 2.33
CA MET A 314 28.66 27.95 3.27
C MET A 314 29.56 27.86 4.50
N ASN A 315 29.99 29.02 4.99
CA ASN A 315 30.48 29.10 6.37
C ASN A 315 29.31 29.14 7.35
N SER A 316 29.58 28.85 8.63
CA SER A 316 28.56 28.78 9.68
C SER A 316 27.75 30.07 9.80
N LYS A 317 28.40 31.24 9.68
CA LYS A 317 27.72 32.55 9.73
C LYS A 317 26.67 32.68 8.61
N ARG A 318 27.07 32.40 7.37
CA ARG A 318 26.18 32.46 6.20
C ARG A 318 25.03 31.49 6.32
N PHE A 319 25.26 30.29 6.85
CA PHE A 319 24.19 29.32 7.08
C PHE A 319 23.18 29.86 8.11
N LEU A 320 23.65 30.38 9.24
CA LEU A 320 22.78 30.91 10.30
C LEU A 320 21.97 32.14 9.87
N GLU A 321 22.52 32.96 8.97
CA GLU A 321 21.87 34.15 8.40
C GLU A 321 20.98 33.83 7.18
N THR A 322 21.07 32.61 6.64
CA THR A 322 20.23 32.22 5.51
C THR A 322 18.79 32.08 5.98
N ASP A 323 17.89 32.58 5.12
CA ASP A 323 16.45 32.52 5.30
C ASP A 323 15.98 31.14 5.79
N SER A 324 15.19 31.15 6.88
CA SER A 324 14.77 29.94 7.59
C SER A 324 14.01 28.99 6.67
N VAL A 325 13.14 29.53 5.80
CA VAL A 325 12.34 28.72 4.86
C VAL A 325 13.27 27.96 3.92
N LYS A 326 14.28 28.63 3.34
CA LYS A 326 15.23 27.97 2.44
C LYS A 326 16.04 26.85 3.10
N ILE A 327 16.47 27.02 4.36
CA ILE A 327 17.19 25.97 5.08
C ILE A 327 16.24 24.85 5.50
N GLU A 328 15.04 25.16 5.98
CA GLU A 328 14.05 24.14 6.32
C GLU A 328 13.67 23.29 5.12
N THR A 329 13.42 23.90 3.96
CA THR A 329 13.18 23.16 2.72
C THR A 329 14.37 22.24 2.41
N PHE A 330 15.61 22.75 2.48
CA PHE A 330 16.80 21.92 2.28
C PHE A 330 16.88 20.75 3.28
N LEU A 331 16.71 21.00 4.57
CA LEU A 331 16.79 19.96 5.60
C LEU A 331 15.67 18.92 5.43
N ARG A 332 14.48 19.35 5.03
CA ARG A 332 13.33 18.49 4.70
C ARG A 332 13.62 17.62 3.48
N ASP A 333 14.18 18.21 2.43
CA ASP A 333 14.57 17.55 1.18
C ASP A 333 15.65 16.48 1.37
N TYR A 334 16.39 16.52 2.47
CA TYR A 334 17.37 15.49 2.83
C TYR A 334 16.93 14.63 4.03
N GLY A 335 15.66 14.75 4.47
CA GLY A 335 15.07 13.93 5.52
C GLY A 335 15.54 14.23 6.94
N ILE A 336 16.27 15.32 7.16
CA ILE A 336 16.89 15.67 8.45
C ILE A 336 15.86 16.14 9.48
N LEU A 337 14.79 16.82 9.04
CA LEU A 337 13.76 17.34 9.94
C LEU A 337 12.94 16.25 10.67
N ARG A 338 13.11 14.97 10.31
CA ARG A 338 12.52 13.84 11.06
C ARG A 338 13.15 13.63 12.43
N SER A 339 14.40 14.04 12.60
CA SER A 339 15.19 13.76 13.81
C SER A 339 15.61 15.02 14.54
N PHE A 340 15.68 16.16 13.84
CA PHE A 340 16.18 17.42 14.39
C PHE A 340 15.40 18.60 13.81
N SER A 341 14.95 19.52 14.64
CA SER A 341 14.35 20.77 14.18
C SER A 341 15.40 21.69 13.53
N LEU A 342 14.97 22.70 12.77
CA LEU A 342 15.88 23.74 12.28
C LEU A 342 16.65 24.40 13.44
N ASN A 343 16.01 24.58 14.59
CA ASN A 343 16.64 25.18 15.76
C ASN A 343 17.74 24.29 16.33
N ASP A 344 17.55 22.97 16.35
CA ASP A 344 18.59 22.03 16.77
C ASP A 344 19.80 22.11 15.85
N ILE A 345 19.57 22.07 14.53
CA ILE A 345 20.64 22.20 13.52
C ILE A 345 21.37 23.55 13.64
N ARG A 346 20.64 24.65 13.85
CA ARG A 346 21.23 25.97 14.08
C ARG A 346 22.03 26.02 15.38
N ASN A 347 21.58 25.34 16.43
CA ASN A 347 22.29 25.29 17.71
C ASN A 347 23.59 24.50 17.59
N PHE A 348 23.60 23.36 16.88
CA PHE A 348 24.82 22.62 16.58
C PHE A 348 25.84 23.43 15.78
N ILE A 349 25.36 24.25 14.83
CA ILE A 349 26.24 25.10 14.01
C ILE A 349 26.72 26.32 14.80
N LYS A 350 25.92 26.86 15.72
CA LYS A 350 26.31 27.95 16.63
C LYS A 350 27.31 27.49 17.69
N SER A 351 27.15 26.28 18.24
CA SER A 351 28.06 25.72 19.24
C SER A 351 29.42 25.33 18.65
N GLY A 352 29.52 25.21 17.32
CA GLY A 352 30.71 24.73 16.62
C GLY A 352 30.85 23.20 16.66
N GLU A 353 29.84 22.50 17.17
CA GLU A 353 29.77 21.03 17.15
C GLU A 353 29.71 20.49 15.72
N HIS A 354 29.00 21.22 14.84
CA HIS A 354 28.90 20.92 13.43
C HIS A 354 29.14 22.17 12.56
N THR A 355 29.66 21.97 11.36
CA THR A 355 29.69 22.97 10.28
C THR A 355 28.68 22.58 9.19
N PRO A 356 28.28 23.51 8.30
CA PRO A 356 27.47 23.18 7.12
C PRO A 356 28.10 22.08 6.25
N GLU A 357 29.43 22.00 6.18
CA GLU A 357 30.14 20.91 5.51
C GLU A 357 29.94 19.58 6.22
N THR A 358 30.16 19.50 7.54
CA THR A 358 29.95 18.26 8.30
C THR A 358 28.48 17.83 8.33
N LEU A 359 27.53 18.78 8.26
CA LEU A 359 26.11 18.49 8.11
C LEU A 359 25.84 17.80 6.77
N CYS A 360 26.43 18.30 5.69
CA CYS A 360 26.37 17.64 4.37
C CYS A 360 27.05 16.26 4.39
N ASP A 361 28.17 16.10 5.10
CA ASP A 361 28.83 14.81 5.27
C ASP A 361 27.97 13.83 6.07
N CYS A 362 27.26 14.29 7.11
CA CYS A 362 26.32 13.48 7.87
C CYS A 362 25.13 13.05 7.01
N ILE A 363 24.58 13.97 6.20
CA ILE A 363 23.56 13.66 5.21
C ILE A 363 24.08 12.57 4.28
N GLU A 364 25.20 12.80 3.59
CA GLU A 364 25.79 11.83 2.64
C GLU A 364 26.11 10.50 3.30
N LYS A 365 26.67 10.50 4.52
CA LYS A 365 26.99 9.30 5.28
C LYS A 365 25.75 8.52 5.67
N TYR A 366 24.69 9.19 6.12
CA TYR A 366 23.39 8.56 6.38
C TYR A 366 22.84 7.88 5.12
N TRP A 367 22.95 8.55 3.97
CA TRP A 367 22.62 7.93 2.68
C TRP A 367 23.56 6.77 2.34
N ILE A 368 24.88 6.90 2.49
CA ILE A 368 25.85 5.82 2.19
C ILE A 368 25.65 4.59 3.10
N GLU A 369 25.38 4.79 4.40
CA GLU A 369 25.23 3.71 5.37
C GLU A 369 23.88 2.99 5.26
N THR A 370 22.81 3.70 4.87
CA THR A 370 21.52 3.08 4.53
C THR A 370 21.52 2.42 3.16
N ASP A 371 22.55 2.65 2.33
CA ASP A 371 22.57 2.32 0.90
C ASP A 371 23.81 1.50 0.46
N LYS A 372 24.44 0.75 1.38
CA LYS A 372 25.58 -0.15 1.09
C LYS A 372 25.31 -1.25 0.02
N ASN A 373 24.13 -1.28 -0.60
CA ASN A 373 23.79 -2.25 -1.64
C ASN A 373 23.24 -1.68 -2.96
N ARG A 374 23.19 -0.35 -3.21
CA ARG A 374 22.77 0.17 -4.53
C ARG A 374 23.51 1.45 -4.94
N ASP A 375 24.25 1.35 -6.03
CA ASP A 375 25.08 2.37 -6.67
C ASP A 375 24.29 3.56 -7.29
N THR A 376 23.43 4.26 -6.55
CA THR A 376 22.48 5.20 -7.19
C THR A 376 21.88 6.29 -6.28
N GLY A 377 22.00 7.58 -6.65
CA GLY A 377 21.47 8.75 -5.90
C GLY A 377 19.94 8.81 -5.68
N PRO A 378 19.40 9.88 -5.04
CA PRO A 378 18.03 9.90 -4.52
C PRO A 378 16.96 9.67 -5.61
N LYS A 379 15.93 8.87 -5.29
CA LYS A 379 14.75 8.69 -6.15
C LYS A 379 13.79 9.87 -6.04
N VAL A 380 12.95 10.08 -7.05
CA VAL A 380 11.88 11.11 -7.03
C VAL A 380 10.96 10.90 -5.81
N GLY A 381 10.47 9.67 -5.59
CA GLY A 381 9.62 9.33 -4.46
C GLY A 381 8.13 9.41 -4.81
N GLY A 382 7.31 9.83 -3.85
CA GLY A 382 5.87 9.95 -4.07
C GLY A 382 5.51 11.18 -4.91
N GLU A 383 4.58 10.99 -5.84
CA GLU A 383 3.99 12.06 -6.63
C GLU A 383 2.48 11.90 -6.74
N VAL A 384 1.77 13.02 -6.69
CA VAL A 384 0.33 13.09 -6.88
C VAL A 384 0.04 13.78 -8.21
N TYR A 385 -0.84 13.15 -8.99
CA TYR A 385 -1.34 13.67 -10.24
C TYR A 385 -2.86 13.76 -10.18
N ARG A 386 -3.39 14.77 -10.85
CA ARG A 386 -4.82 15.04 -10.97
C ARG A 386 -5.21 15.16 -12.43
N THR A 387 -6.42 14.74 -12.74
CA THR A 387 -7.16 15.07 -13.96
C THR A 387 -8.44 15.80 -13.56
N ASP A 388 -8.92 16.69 -14.42
CA ASP A 388 -10.21 17.39 -14.28
C ASP A 388 -11.14 17.08 -15.47
N ASN A 389 -10.79 16.08 -16.28
CA ASN A 389 -11.52 15.68 -17.48
C ASN A 389 -11.58 14.15 -17.61
N GLY A 390 -11.78 13.47 -16.48
CA GLY A 390 -12.01 12.04 -16.44
C GLY A 390 -10.84 11.21 -16.99
N GLY A 391 -9.60 11.72 -16.91
CA GLY A 391 -8.39 11.01 -17.28
C GLY A 391 -7.90 11.21 -18.70
N GLU A 392 -8.49 12.14 -19.47
CA GLU A 392 -7.97 12.51 -20.80
C GLU A 392 -6.58 13.16 -20.71
N THR A 393 -6.36 14.03 -19.71
CA THR A 393 -5.05 14.65 -19.44
C THR A 393 -4.80 14.77 -17.95
N TRP A 394 -3.54 14.58 -17.56
CA TRP A 394 -3.09 14.62 -16.18
C TRP A 394 -2.05 15.72 -15.94
N TYR A 395 -1.98 16.22 -14.72
CA TYR A 395 -0.91 17.11 -14.29
C TYR A 395 -0.49 16.80 -12.86
N LYS A 396 0.80 16.96 -12.58
CA LYS A 396 1.35 16.84 -11.23
C LYS A 396 0.87 18.03 -10.39
N THR A 397 0.37 17.77 -9.18
CA THR A 397 -0.31 18.80 -8.37
C THR A 397 0.66 19.65 -7.54
N HIS A 398 1.84 19.11 -7.21
CA HIS A 398 2.79 19.72 -6.28
C HIS A 398 4.20 19.86 -6.87
N THR A 399 4.97 20.82 -6.33
CA THR A 399 6.40 20.98 -6.63
C THR A 399 7.30 20.32 -5.59
N ASP A 400 6.86 20.29 -4.34
CA ASP A 400 7.64 19.80 -3.20
C ASP A 400 7.73 18.27 -3.21
N ARG A 401 8.75 17.70 -2.55
CA ARG A 401 8.94 16.24 -2.56
C ARG A 401 8.09 15.55 -1.50
N LEU A 402 7.38 14.48 -1.89
CA LEU A 402 6.70 13.57 -0.97
C LEU A 402 7.60 12.35 -0.72
N TYR A 403 8.48 12.45 0.27
CA TYR A 403 9.59 11.49 0.45
C TYR A 403 9.20 10.05 0.82
N LEU A 404 7.94 9.79 1.20
CA LEU A 404 7.54 8.53 1.85
C LEU A 404 7.82 7.26 1.04
N LEU A 405 7.90 7.32 -0.30
CA LEU A 405 7.91 6.11 -1.14
C LEU A 405 9.27 5.60 -1.60
N SER A 406 10.38 6.29 -1.35
CA SER A 406 11.68 5.93 -1.92
C SER A 406 12.18 4.52 -1.51
N SER A 407 11.72 4.01 -0.37
CA SER A 407 12.19 2.76 0.23
C SER A 407 11.13 1.67 0.42
N PHE A 408 9.83 2.00 0.46
CA PHE A 408 8.74 1.06 0.79
C PHE A 408 7.49 1.18 -0.10
N GLY A 409 7.55 1.84 -1.26
CA GLY A 409 6.35 2.12 -2.06
C GLY A 409 5.67 0.92 -2.74
N TRP A 410 5.92 -0.32 -2.28
CA TRP A 410 5.00 -1.45 -2.45
C TRP A 410 3.90 -1.48 -1.38
N SER A 411 4.07 -0.72 -0.29
CA SER A 411 3.23 -0.76 0.93
C SER A 411 2.34 0.46 1.16
N PHE A 412 2.51 1.58 0.43
CA PHE A 412 1.92 2.87 0.85
C PHE A 412 1.52 3.70 -0.36
N CYS A 413 0.53 3.28 -1.14
CA CYS A 413 0.13 4.04 -2.33
C CYS A 413 -1.32 4.46 -2.31
N ASP A 414 -1.98 4.39 -1.16
CA ASP A 414 -3.39 4.74 -1.04
C ASP A 414 -3.59 6.26 -0.96
N ILE A 415 -4.58 6.72 -1.70
CA ILE A 415 -5.03 8.12 -1.74
C ILE A 415 -6.55 8.10 -1.62
N LYS A 416 -7.09 9.03 -0.82
CA LYS A 416 -8.53 9.17 -0.61
C LYS A 416 -8.97 10.61 -0.80
N ILE A 417 -10.08 10.82 -1.49
CA ILE A 417 -10.72 12.11 -1.71
C ILE A 417 -11.89 12.24 -0.73
N SER A 418 -12.05 13.42 -0.14
CA SER A 418 -13.19 13.72 0.71
C SER A 418 -14.49 13.59 -0.08
N PRO A 419 -15.54 12.95 0.49
CA PRO A 419 -16.81 12.77 -0.22
C PRO A 419 -17.59 14.07 -0.44
N VAL A 420 -17.12 15.20 0.11
CA VAL A 420 -17.81 16.50 0.09
C VAL A 420 -16.98 17.64 -0.50
N ASP A 421 -15.70 17.43 -0.80
CA ASP A 421 -14.82 18.42 -1.45
C ASP A 421 -13.71 17.70 -2.24
N GLU A 422 -13.70 17.85 -3.55
CA GLU A 422 -12.69 17.24 -4.42
C GLU A 422 -11.26 17.76 -4.20
N ASN A 423 -11.08 18.86 -3.46
CA ASN A 423 -9.77 19.43 -3.16
C ASN A 423 -9.21 19.00 -1.80
N ASP A 424 -10.02 18.33 -0.97
CA ASP A 424 -9.65 17.75 0.32
C ASP A 424 -9.26 16.28 0.10
N ILE A 425 -7.95 16.00 0.17
CA ILE A 425 -7.36 14.69 -0.12
C ILE A 425 -6.41 14.23 0.98
N TYR A 426 -6.34 12.91 1.14
CA TYR A 426 -5.54 12.22 2.14
C TYR A 426 -4.63 11.20 1.46
N ILE A 427 -3.35 11.20 1.83
CA ILE A 427 -2.40 10.14 1.45
C ILE A 427 -2.14 9.28 2.67
N LEU A 428 -2.48 7.99 2.56
CA LEU A 428 -2.29 7.04 3.65
C LEU A 428 -0.89 6.44 3.58
N GLY A 429 -0.24 6.32 4.73
CA GLY A 429 1.10 5.74 4.83
C GLY A 429 1.66 5.82 6.24
N VAL A 430 2.99 5.66 6.37
CA VAL A 430 3.70 5.78 7.66
C VAL A 430 3.38 7.10 8.38
N THR A 431 3.16 8.15 7.61
CA THR A 431 2.58 9.39 8.12
C THR A 431 1.39 9.73 7.24
N LEU A 432 0.22 9.91 7.84
CA LEU A 432 -0.94 10.45 7.16
C LEU A 432 -0.63 11.87 6.68
N GLN A 433 -0.82 12.12 5.39
CA GLN A 433 -0.69 13.46 4.82
C GLN A 433 -2.04 13.94 4.32
N HIS A 434 -2.27 15.24 4.43
CA HIS A 434 -3.52 15.89 4.06
C HIS A 434 -3.23 17.13 3.21
N SER A 435 -4.14 17.40 2.28
CA SER A 435 -4.15 18.59 1.46
C SER A 435 -5.59 19.05 1.28
N ASN A 436 -5.86 20.34 1.48
CA ASN A 436 -7.15 20.97 1.27
C ASN A 436 -7.15 21.93 0.07
N ASP A 437 -6.11 21.88 -0.77
CA ASP A 437 -5.92 22.77 -1.92
C ASP A 437 -5.75 22.01 -3.24
N GLY A 438 -6.23 20.76 -3.25
CA GLY A 438 -6.19 19.87 -4.38
C GLY A 438 -4.83 19.22 -4.62
N GLY A 439 -4.04 19.04 -3.56
CA GLY A 439 -2.73 18.41 -3.62
C GLY A 439 -1.60 19.36 -4.02
N LYS A 440 -1.78 20.68 -3.92
CA LYS A 440 -0.70 21.65 -4.21
C LYS A 440 0.27 21.74 -3.04
N THR A 441 -0.26 21.71 -1.82
CA THR A 441 0.50 21.64 -0.59
C THR A 441 0.04 20.46 0.26
N PHE A 442 0.98 19.84 0.98
CA PHE A 442 0.69 18.72 1.88
C PHE A 442 1.23 19.03 3.28
N GLU A 443 0.40 18.78 4.27
CA GLU A 443 0.77 18.79 5.68
C GLU A 443 0.71 17.37 6.25
N HIS A 444 1.48 17.14 7.31
CA HIS A 444 1.33 15.92 8.09
C HIS A 444 0.17 16.10 9.05
N ILE A 445 -0.75 15.13 9.09
CA ILE A 445 -1.72 15.08 10.16
C ILE A 445 -0.97 14.62 11.41
N GLU A 446 -0.74 15.58 12.29
CA GLU A 446 -0.22 15.33 13.63
C GLU A 446 -1.40 15.21 14.60
N GLY A 447 -1.33 14.22 15.50
CA GLY A 447 -2.37 13.99 16.48
C GLY A 447 -1.79 13.47 17.78
N ASN A 448 -2.47 13.79 18.89
CA ASN A 448 -2.20 13.12 20.15
C ASN A 448 -2.68 11.68 20.01
N LEU A 449 -1.72 10.76 19.98
CA LEU A 449 -2.00 9.34 20.02
C LEU A 449 -2.43 8.97 21.43
N VAL A 450 -3.74 8.96 21.65
CA VAL A 450 -4.32 8.54 22.92
C VAL A 450 -4.44 7.03 22.89
N HIS A 451 -3.61 6.38 23.69
CA HIS A 451 -3.83 4.98 23.97
C HIS A 451 -5.14 4.87 24.77
N ILE A 452 -6.16 4.23 24.19
CA ILE A 452 -7.45 3.96 24.83
C ILE A 452 -7.27 3.13 26.11
N GLN A 453 -6.11 2.46 26.27
CA GLN A 453 -5.64 1.82 27.51
C GLN A 453 -4.17 2.16 27.80
N PRO A 454 -3.75 2.43 29.05
CA PRO A 454 -2.41 2.88 29.37
C PRO A 454 -1.32 1.88 28.94
N ASN A 455 -0.31 2.35 28.19
CA ASN A 455 0.81 1.58 27.67
C ASN A 455 2.16 2.24 28.02
N ILE A 456 3.17 1.44 28.34
CA ILE A 456 4.57 1.89 28.55
C ILE A 456 5.31 2.23 27.24
N SER A 457 4.82 1.75 26.09
CA SER A 457 5.25 2.18 24.77
C SER A 457 4.78 3.61 24.55
N LYS A 458 5.73 4.51 24.32
CA LYS A 458 5.45 5.94 24.08
C LYS A 458 4.88 6.23 22.69
N TYR A 459 4.81 5.23 21.82
CA TYR A 459 4.36 5.37 20.44
C TYR A 459 3.49 4.16 20.05
N LEU A 460 2.31 4.41 19.49
CA LEU A 460 1.53 3.45 18.72
C LEU A 460 1.91 3.64 17.24
N HIS A 461 2.23 2.57 16.53
CA HIS A 461 2.53 2.63 15.10
C HIS A 461 1.29 2.18 14.32
N LEU A 462 0.45 3.13 13.93
CA LEU A 462 -0.67 2.92 13.02
C LEU A 462 -0.19 3.22 11.59
N ASP A 463 0.49 2.25 10.98
CA ASP A 463 0.71 2.27 9.54
C ASP A 463 -0.58 1.84 8.85
N GLN A 464 -1.18 2.69 8.02
CA GLN A 464 -2.19 2.31 7.03
C GLN A 464 -1.51 2.04 5.68
N HIS A 465 -1.91 0.97 4.96
CA HIS A 465 -1.22 0.44 3.77
C HIS A 465 -2.03 0.49 2.48
#